data_AF-A0A536F4H5-F1
#
_entry.id   AF-A0A536F4H5-F1
#
_cell.length_a   1.000
_cell.length_b   1.000
_cell.length_c   1.000
_cell.angle_alpha   90.00
_cell.angle_beta   90.00
_cell.angle_gamma   90.00
#
_symmetry.space_group_name_H-M   'P 1'
#
loop_
_entity.id
_entity.type
_entity.pdbx_description
1 polymer ?
#
loop_
_entity_poly.entity_id
_entity_poly.type
_entity_poly.pdbx_seq_one_letter_code
_entity_poly.pdbx_strand_id
1 'polypeptide(L)' 'MTFDAFFHRDGGRYVPTELTRGPWSADAQHGGPPAALLGTV' A
#
# COMPACT_ATOMS: atom_id res chain seq x y z
N MET A 1 1.77 10.24 -18.19
CA MET A 1 2.04 10.03 -16.75
C MET A 1 1.79 8.58 -16.42
N THR A 2 2.80 7.86 -15.93
CA THR A 2 2.59 6.54 -15.32
C THR A 2 2.21 6.79 -13.87
N PHE A 3 1.01 6.35 -13.46
CA PHE A 3 0.63 6.44 -12.06
C PHE A 3 1.29 5.29 -11.29
N ASP A 4 1.79 5.59 -10.11
CA ASP A 4 2.35 4.58 -9.23
C ASP A 4 1.23 3.74 -8.57
N ALA A 5 1.55 2.51 -8.19
CA ALA A 5 0.61 1.64 -7.50
C ALA A 5 0.72 1.82 -5.98
N PHE A 6 -0.32 1.49 -5.22
CA PHE A 6 -0.20 1.45 -3.75
C PHE A 6 0.82 0.41 -3.28
N PHE A 7 0.94 -0.71 -4.00
CA PHE A 7 1.91 -1.75 -3.69
C PHE A 7 2.57 -2.28 -4.96
N HIS A 8 3.84 -2.65 -4.83
CA HIS A 8 4.53 -3.52 -5.79
C HIS A 8 4.58 -4.94 -5.25
N ARG A 9 4.56 -5.94 -6.15
CA ARG A 9 4.84 -7.32 -5.75
C ARG A 9 6.35 -7.55 -5.74
N ASP A 10 6.84 -8.09 -4.64
CA ASP A 10 8.18 -8.65 -4.52
C ASP A 10 8.05 -10.12 -4.12
N GLY A 11 8.04 -10.99 -5.13
CA GLY A 11 7.70 -12.40 -4.98
C GLY A 11 6.34 -12.60 -4.32
N GLY A 12 6.34 -13.24 -3.14
CA GLY A 12 5.15 -13.49 -2.33
C GLY A 12 4.73 -12.33 -1.41
N ARG A 13 5.43 -11.20 -1.44
CA ARG A 13 5.17 -10.04 -0.57
C ARG A 13 4.63 -8.86 -1.39
N TYR A 14 3.85 -8.02 -0.71
CA TYR A 14 3.44 -6.71 -1.22
C TYR A 14 4.26 -5.63 -0.51
N VAL A 15 5.01 -4.85 -1.28
CA VAL A 15 5.86 -3.74 -0.79
C VAL A 15 5.08 -2.43 -0.95
N PRO A 16 4.81 -1.70 0.16
CA PRO A 16 4.06 -0.45 0.11
C PRO A 16 4.88 0.66 -0.57
N THR A 17 4.19 1.53 -1.30
CA THR A 17 4.74 2.80 -1.80
C THR A 17 4.33 3.95 -0.90
N GLU A 18 4.86 5.14 -1.18
CA GLU A 18 4.51 6.38 -0.47
C GLU A 18 3.03 6.73 -0.53
N LEU A 19 2.31 6.20 -1.52
CA LEU A 19 0.87 6.38 -1.65
C LEU A 19 0.07 5.74 -0.51
N THR A 20 0.68 4.81 0.24
CA THR A 20 0.01 4.13 1.36
C THR A 20 0.09 4.90 2.68
N ARG A 21 0.90 5.96 2.75
CA ARG A 21 1.20 6.72 3.96
C ARG A 21 -0.05 7.35 4.56
N GLY A 22 -0.18 7.27 5.89
CA GLY A 22 -1.31 7.79 6.64
C GLY A 22 -1.24 9.31 6.84
N PRO A 23 -2.40 10.00 6.94
CA PRO A 23 -2.41 11.45 7.13
C PRO A 23 -2.01 11.88 8.55
N TRP A 24 -2.02 10.97 9.52
CA TRP A 24 -1.70 11.26 10.93
C TRP A 24 -0.23 10.98 11.30
N SER A 25 0.46 10.15 10.53
CA SER A 25 1.89 9.86 10.72
C SER A 25 2.48 9.33 9.42
N ALA A 26 3.69 9.79 9.09
CA ALA A 26 4.42 9.33 7.91
C ALA A 26 4.93 7.89 8.03
N ASP A 27 5.06 7.38 9.26
CA ASP A 27 5.53 6.03 9.53
C ASP A 27 4.38 5.00 9.61
N ALA A 28 3.13 5.48 9.49
CA ALA A 28 1.94 4.64 9.49
C ALA A 28 1.30 4.58 8.10
N GLN A 29 0.60 3.48 7.80
CA GLN A 29 -0.24 3.37 6.61
C GLN A 29 -1.68 3.79 6.91
N HIS A 30 -2.38 4.32 5.90
CA HIS A 30 -3.84 4.39 5.94
C HIS A 30 -4.42 2.97 5.92
N GLY A 31 -5.54 2.73 6.60
CA GLY A 31 -6.12 1.38 6.73
C GLY A 31 -6.70 0.81 5.42
N GLY A 32 -7.12 1.68 4.49
CA GLY A 32 -7.75 1.27 3.23
C GLY A 32 -6.87 0.38 2.33
N PRO A 33 -5.65 0.83 1.93
CA PRO A 33 -4.75 0.04 1.09
C PRO A 33 -4.45 -1.39 1.61
N PRO A 34 -4.03 -1.61 2.88
CA PRO A 34 -3.80 -2.97 3.37
C PRO A 34 -5.09 -3.78 3.52
N ALA A 35 -6.24 -3.15 3.82
CA ALA A 35 -7.52 -3.85 3.84
C ALA A 35 -7.92 -4.39 2.46
N ALA A 36 -7.59 -3.67 1.38
CA ALA A 36 -7.83 -4.13 0.02
C ALA A 36 -7.02 -5.39 -0.33
N LEU A 37 -5.81 -5.55 0.22
CA LEU A 37 -5.01 -6.78 0.05
C LEU A 37 -5.71 -7.99 0.69
N LEU A 38 -6.35 -7.83 1.85
CA LEU A 38 -7.09 -8.90 2.51
C LEU A 38 -8.35 -9.31 1.74
N GLY A 39 -8.90 -8.45 0.89
CA GLY A 39 -9.98 -8.83 -0.02
C GLY A 39 -9.52 -9.66 -1.24
N THR A 40 -8.21 -9.84 -1.41
CA THR A 40 -7.61 -10.60 -2.53
C THR A 40 -7.14 -11.99 -2.16
N VAL A 41 -7.26 -12.39 -0.88
CA VAL A 41 -7.01 -13.78 -0.43
C VAL A 41 -8.22 -14.68 -0.65
#